data_AF-A0A383B2T4-F1
#
_entry.id   AF-A0A383B2T4-F1
#
_cell.length_a   1.000
_cell.length_b   1.000
_cell.length_c   1.000
_cell.angle_alpha   90.00
_cell.angle_beta   90.00
_cell.angle_gamma   90.00
#
_symmetry.space_group_name_H-M   'P 1'
#
loop_
_entity.id
_entity.type
_entity.pdbx_description
1 polymer ?
#
loop_
_entity_poly.entity_id
_entity_poly.type
_entity_poly.pdbx_seq_one_letter_code
_entity_poly.pdbx_strand_id
1 'polypeptide(L)' 'AILLMELVRKHIEAPVQALSFKGHAPLFEGAPFHLIAIPDDGRVVLRAEGPDGSTATEAEALVNTNKA' A
#
# COMPACT_ATOMS: atom_id res chain seq x y z
N ALA A 1 1.17 7.34 3.01
CA ALA A 1 1.54 6.06 3.65
C ALA A 1 0.43 5.44 4.50
N ILE A 2 -0.27 6.20 5.35
CA ILE A 2 -1.29 5.65 6.29
C ILE A 2 -2.38 4.83 5.59
N LEU A 3 -3.04 5.39 4.57
CA LEU A 3 -4.12 4.70 3.84
C LEU A 3 -3.66 3.38 3.18
N LEU A 4 -2.40 3.31 2.73
CA LEU A 4 -1.82 2.07 2.18
C LEU A 4 -1.62 1.02 3.27
N MET A 5 -1.16 1.42 4.47
CA MET A 5 -1.08 0.52 5.63
C MET A 5 -2.47 0.02 6.06
N GLU A 6 -3.49 0.89 6.04
CA GLU A 6 -4.86 0.48 6.34
C GLU A 6 -5.42 -0.50 5.30
N LEU A 7 -5.09 -0.32 4.02
CA LEU A 7 -5.47 -1.27 2.97
C LEU A 7 -4.90 -2.66 3.26
N VAL A 8 -3.62 -2.76 3.62
CA VAL A 8 -2.98 -4.04 4.00
C VAL A 8 -3.69 -4.66 5.20
N ARG A 9 -3.86 -3.92 6.29
CA ARG A 9 -4.48 -4.43 7.53
C ARG A 9 -5.92 -4.90 7.35
N LYS A 10 -6.65 -4.35 6.37
CA LYS A 10 -8.02 -4.76 6.05
C LYS A 10 -8.10 -6.07 5.26
N HIS A 11 -7.05 -6.45 4.55
CA HIS A 11 -7.11 -7.57 3.59
C HIS A 11 -6.09 -8.68 3.85
N ILE A 12 -5.09 -8.44 4.70
CA ILE A 12 -4.04 -9.41 5.03
C ILE A 12 -4.16 -9.81 6.49
N GLU A 13 -4.46 -11.09 6.72
CA GLU A 13 -4.59 -11.70 8.06
C GLU A 13 -3.21 -12.06 8.66
N ALA A 14 -2.26 -11.13 8.59
CA ALA A 14 -0.93 -11.29 9.14
C ALA A 14 -0.43 -9.96 9.72
N PRO A 15 0.38 -9.98 10.81
CA PRO A 15 1.02 -8.78 11.31
C PRO A 15 1.94 -8.14 10.26
N VAL A 16 1.78 -6.84 10.05
CA VAL A 16 2.73 -6.03 9.27
C VAL A 16 3.94 -5.73 10.14
N GLN A 17 5.12 -6.16 9.70
CA GLN A 17 6.39 -5.99 10.43
C GLN A 17 7.07 -4.67 10.11
N ALA A 18 7.01 -4.26 8.85
CA ALA A 18 7.65 -3.05 8.35
C ALA A 18 6.84 -2.48 7.19
N LEU A 19 6.92 -1.17 7.03
CA LEU A 19 6.41 -0.45 5.87
C LEU A 19 7.49 0.53 5.40
N SER A 20 7.88 0.43 4.13
CA SER A 20 8.69 1.44 3.44
C SER A 20 7.81 2.15 2.41
N PHE A 21 8.04 3.44 2.19
CA PHE A 21 7.29 4.19 1.19
C PHE A 21 8.12 5.29 0.55
N LYS A 22 7.74 5.66 -0.67
CA LYS A 22 8.31 6.78 -1.40
C LYS A 22 7.17 7.58 -2.06
N GLY A 23 7.09 8.86 -1.71
CA GLY A 23 6.19 9.80 -2.35
C GLY A 23 6.80 10.36 -3.64
N HIS A 24 6.03 10.38 -4.72
CA HIS A 24 6.43 10.95 -6.01
C HIS A 24 5.66 12.24 -6.33
N ALA A 25 4.39 12.29 -5.94
CA ALA A 25 3.53 13.45 -6.15
C ALA A 25 2.52 13.61 -4.99
N PRO A 26 2.04 14.82 -4.70
CA PRO A 26 0.98 15.03 -3.73
C PRO A 26 -0.36 14.45 -4.23
N LEU A 27 -1.09 13.80 -3.32
CA LEU A 27 -2.53 13.55 -3.47
C LEU A 27 -3.26 14.67 -2.75
N PHE A 28 -3.92 15.56 -3.50
CA PHE A 28 -4.71 16.63 -2.93
C PHE A 28 -6.13 16.16 -2.62
N GLU A 29 -6.71 16.70 -1.54
CA GLU A 29 -8.11 16.43 -1.19
C GLU A 29 -9.05 16.89 -2.30
N GLY A 30 -10.12 16.10 -2.54
CA GLY A 30 -11.20 16.43 -3.47
C GLY A 30 -11.14 15.74 -4.83
N ALA A 31 -10.03 15.09 -5.18
CA ALA A 31 -9.92 14.27 -6.39
C ALA A 31 -9.93 12.76 -6.05
N PRO A 32 -10.52 11.89 -6.89
CA PRO A 32 -10.49 10.45 -6.65
C PRO A 32 -9.06 9.92 -6.77
N PHE A 33 -8.73 8.94 -5.94
CA PHE A 33 -7.47 8.21 -6.02
C PHE A 33 -7.74 6.72 -5.77
N HIS A 34 -6.85 5.87 -6.26
CA HIS A 34 -6.94 4.43 -6.08
C HIS A 34 -5.83 3.94 -5.17
N LEU A 35 -6.15 2.98 -4.31
CA LEU A 35 -5.17 2.26 -3.50
C LEU A 35 -5.10 0.83 -4.01
N ILE A 36 -3.90 0.37 -4.31
CA ILE A 36 -3.66 -0.96 -4.88
C ILE A 36 -2.67 -1.68 -3.97
N ALA A 37 -2.99 -2.94 -3.67
CA ALA A 37 -2.14 -3.87 -2.94
C ALA A 37 -2.02 -5.17 -3.74
N ILE A 38 -0.79 -5.60 -3.96
CA ILE A 38 -0.47 -6.87 -4.63
C ILE A 38 0.32 -7.71 -3.63
N PRO A 39 -0.31 -8.71 -3.01
CA PRO A 39 0.38 -9.65 -2.13
C PRO A 39 1.37 -10.49 -2.95
N ASP A 40 2.55 -10.69 -2.40
CA ASP A 40 3.60 -11.52 -2.98
C ASP A 40 4.42 -12.12 -1.84
N ASP A 41 4.61 -13.44 -1.80
CA ASP A 41 5.12 -14.23 -0.66
C ASP A 41 5.87 -13.45 0.46
N GLY A 42 5.20 -13.19 1.60
CA GLY A 42 5.79 -12.47 2.75
C GLY A 42 5.90 -10.94 2.61
N ARG A 43 5.49 -10.37 1.48
CA ARG A 43 5.47 -8.94 1.17
C ARG A 43 4.16 -8.50 0.52
N VAL A 44 3.91 -7.20 0.52
CA VAL A 44 2.80 -6.59 -0.21
C VAL A 44 3.32 -5.35 -0.93
N VAL A 45 3.25 -5.38 -2.25
CA VAL A 45 3.60 -4.23 -3.11
C VAL A 45 2.39 -3.30 -3.16
N LEU A 46 2.61 -2.02 -2.89
CA LEU A 46 1.56 -1.04 -2.67
C LEU A 46 1.76 0.19 -3.56
N ARG A 47 0.66 0.74 -4.07
CA ARG A 47 0.67 2.03 -4.77
C ARG A 47 -0.61 2.82 -4.51
N ALA A 48 -0.46 4.13 -4.40
CA ALA A 48 -1.54 5.08 -4.48
C ALA A 48 -1.46 5.77 -5.85
N GLU A 49 -2.53 5.66 -6.64
CA GLU A 49 -2.63 6.26 -7.97
C GLU A 49 -3.55 7.47 -7.94
N GLY A 50 -3.11 8.55 -8.59
CA GLY A 50 -3.92 9.76 -8.78
C GLY A 50 -5.06 9.54 -9.79
N PRO A 51 -5.87 10.59 -10.04
CA PRO A 51 -7.00 10.53 -10.98
C PRO A 51 -6.60 10.16 -12.41
N ASP A 52 -5.36 10.46 -12.79
CA ASP A 52 -4.76 10.17 -14.10
C ASP A 52 -4.11 8.78 -14.17
N GLY A 53 -4.18 7.98 -13.10
CA GLY A 53 -3.52 6.68 -12.98
C GLY A 53 -2.02 6.76 -12.70
N SER A 54 -1.45 7.96 -12.56
CA SER A 54 -0.04 8.11 -12.21
C SER A 54 0.20 7.70 -10.75
N THR A 55 1.36 7.09 -10.49
CA THR A 55 1.71 6.69 -9.12
C THR A 55 2.15 7.91 -8.31
N ALA A 56 1.34 8.31 -7.34
CA ALA A 56 1.65 9.40 -6.42
C ALA A 56 2.49 8.93 -5.22
N THR A 57 2.30 7.67 -4.80
CA THR A 57 3.10 7.05 -3.74
C THR A 57 3.24 5.56 -4.00
N GLU A 58 4.46 5.03 -3.88
CA GLU A 58 4.73 3.60 -3.83
C GLU A 58 5.11 3.19 -2.41
N ALA A 59 4.82 1.95 -2.03
CA ALA A 59 5.19 1.40 -0.75
C ALA A 59 5.39 -0.12 -0.82
N GLU A 60 6.08 -0.67 0.17
CA GLU A 60 6.20 -2.10 0.40
C GLU A 60 5.91 -2.38 1.87
N ALA A 61 5.10 -3.39 2.14
CA ALA A 61 4.87 -3.91 3.49
C ALA A 61 5.43 -5.32 3.62
N LEU A 62 6.21 -5.58 4.67
CA LEU A 62 6.60 -6.94 5.05
C LEU A 62 5.55 -7.53 5.98
N VAL A 63 5.06 -8.72 5.68
CA VAL A 63 4.00 -9.40 6.44
C VAL A 63 4.47 -10.76 6.91
N ASN A 64 4.19 -11.10 8.17
CA ASN A 64 4.48 -12.43 8.70
C ASN A 64 3.44 -13.43 8.18
N THR A 65 3.70 -14.03 7.02
CA THR A 65 2.92 -15.18 6.57
C THR A 65 3.25 -16.36 7.48
N ASN A 66 2.49 -16.51 8.57
CA ASN A 66 2.44 -17.78 9.30
C ASN A 66 1.84 -18.81 8.33
N LYS A 67 2.70 -19.41 7.50
CA LYS A 67 2.35 -20.57 6.70
C LYS A 67 2.22 -21.73 7.69
N ALA A 68 0.99 -21.96 8.15
CA ALA A 68 0.63 -23.13 8.93
C ALA A 68 0.78 -24.41 8.09
#